data_AF-A0A8T7K2Y7-F1
#
_entry.id   AF-A0A8T7K2Y7-F1
#
_cell.length_a   1.000
_cell.length_b   1.000
_cell.length_c   1.000
_cell.angle_alpha   90.00
_cell.angle_beta   90.00
_cell.angle_gamma   90.00
#
_symmetry.space_group_name_H-M   'P 1'
#
loop_
_entity.id
_entity.type
_entity.pdbx_description
1 polymer ?
#
loop_
_entity_poly.entity_id
_entity_poly.type
_entity_poly.pdbx_seq_one_letter_code
_entity_poly.pdbx_strand_id
1 'polypeptide(L)'
;MDYGTISKIEKARRYAEEPERITFNHLTIEFKGDNSSYNISLDENGWHCTCPGFHSHHICPHIMSLERLFSKMLKRDPLPYAHGQNVVSDVEKAARYAHETDRIRFITFDVVFKGNNSDHHTVLGHDGWDCDCSDFKRSAYCSHTIALERILKNMLPQLAGGS
;
A
#
# COMPACT_ATOMS: atom_id res chain seq x y z
N MET A 1 12.47 26.64 10.70
CA MET A 1 11.44 25.97 9.89
C MET A 1 11.13 26.91 8.73
N ASP A 2 11.47 26.53 7.50
CA ASP A 2 11.23 27.35 6.31
C ASP A 2 9.74 27.27 5.90
N TYR A 3 9.20 28.35 5.32
CA TYR A 3 7.80 28.39 4.86
C TYR A 3 7.48 27.27 3.84
N GLY A 4 8.49 26.82 3.08
CA GLY A 4 8.37 25.72 2.12
C GLY A 4 8.05 24.37 2.76
N THR A 5 8.66 24.03 3.90
CA THR A 5 8.37 22.77 4.59
C THR A 5 6.99 22.78 5.24
N ILE A 6 6.55 23.91 5.80
CA ILE A 6 5.21 24.04 6.38
C ILE A 6 4.15 23.79 5.31
N SER A 7 4.27 24.43 4.14
CA SER A 7 3.33 24.24 3.02
C SER A 7 3.27 22.79 2.54
N LYS A 8 4.42 22.11 2.44
CA LYS A 8 4.49 20.68 2.06
C LYS A 8 3.77 19.78 3.07
N ILE A 9 3.94 20.02 4.37
CA ILE A 9 3.30 19.25 5.44
C ILE A 9 1.78 19.45 5.42
N GLU A 10 1.30 20.68 5.27
CA GLU A 10 -0.14 20.95 5.18
C GLU A 10 -0.78 20.29 3.95
N LYS A 11 -0.10 20.37 2.79
CA LYS A 11 -0.53 19.69 1.58
C LYS A 11 -0.56 18.17 1.75
N ALA A 12 0.45 17.59 2.39
CA ALA A 12 0.52 16.17 2.68
C ALA A 12 -0.59 15.70 3.64
N ARG A 13 -0.92 16.51 4.67
CA ARG A 13 -2.04 16.24 5.59
C ARG A 13 -3.34 16.15 4.82
N ARG A 14 -3.63 17.15 3.99
CA ARG A 14 -4.82 17.13 3.12
C ARG A 14 -4.85 15.91 2.21
N TYR A 15 -3.75 15.63 1.52
CA TYR A 15 -3.71 14.48 0.60
C TYR A 15 -3.87 13.13 1.31
N ALA A 16 -3.44 13.00 2.56
CA ALA A 16 -3.66 11.79 3.35
C ALA A 16 -5.14 11.54 3.68
N GLU A 17 -5.97 12.59 3.66
CA GLU A 17 -7.42 12.51 3.84
C GLU A 17 -8.18 12.20 2.53
N GLU A 18 -7.49 12.25 1.38
CA GLU A 18 -8.02 12.04 0.03
C GLU A 18 -7.36 10.82 -0.65
N PRO A 19 -7.49 9.60 -0.09
CA PRO A 19 -6.78 8.41 -0.57
C PRO A 19 -7.10 8.04 -2.02
N GLU A 20 -8.26 8.44 -2.56
CA GLU A 20 -8.61 8.27 -3.97
C GLU A 20 -7.68 9.00 -4.96
N ARG A 21 -6.80 9.89 -4.47
CA ARG A 21 -5.72 10.48 -5.29
C ARG A 21 -4.63 9.49 -5.61
N ILE A 22 -4.51 8.41 -4.86
CA ILE A 22 -3.41 7.47 -4.94
C ILE A 22 -3.92 6.22 -5.64
N THR A 23 -3.15 5.69 -6.55
CA THR A 23 -3.42 4.39 -7.18
C THR A 23 -2.17 3.53 -7.13
N PHE A 24 -2.27 2.36 -6.51
CA PHE A 24 -1.23 1.33 -6.62
C PHE A 24 -1.23 0.72 -8.01
N ASN A 25 -0.11 0.87 -8.73
CA ASN A 25 0.16 0.13 -9.95
C ASN A 25 0.77 -1.23 -9.60
N HIS A 26 1.80 -1.20 -8.76
CA HIS A 26 2.52 -2.37 -8.28
C HIS A 26 2.74 -2.29 -6.77
N LEU A 27 2.72 -3.43 -6.10
CA LEU A 27 3.19 -3.54 -4.72
C LEU A 27 3.76 -4.92 -4.45
N THR A 28 4.67 -4.96 -3.48
CA THR A 28 5.15 -6.19 -2.85
C THR A 28 5.10 -5.99 -1.34
N ILE A 29 4.44 -6.90 -0.65
CA ILE A 29 4.18 -6.85 0.79
C ILE A 29 4.55 -8.20 1.40
N GLU A 30 5.14 -8.16 2.59
CA GLU A 30 5.11 -9.31 3.50
C GLU A 30 3.89 -9.18 4.42
N PHE A 31 3.09 -10.24 4.50
CA PHE A 31 1.87 -10.30 5.26
C PHE A 31 1.96 -11.37 6.35
N LYS A 32 1.82 -10.98 7.61
CA LYS A 32 1.79 -11.91 8.76
C LYS A 32 0.39 -12.48 8.96
N GLY A 33 0.16 -13.69 8.48
CA GLY A 33 -1.05 -14.47 8.76
C GLY A 33 -1.05 -15.05 10.17
N ASP A 34 -2.04 -15.88 10.49
CA ASP A 34 -2.14 -16.52 11.81
C ASP A 34 -1.00 -17.53 12.07
N ASN A 35 -0.58 -18.25 11.02
CA ASN A 35 0.35 -19.38 11.14
C ASN A 35 1.73 -19.14 10.51
N SER A 36 1.84 -18.18 9.60
CA SER A 36 3.07 -17.90 8.84
C SER A 36 3.02 -16.50 8.24
N SER A 37 4.16 -16.02 7.77
CA SER A 37 4.24 -14.88 6.85
C SER A 37 4.14 -15.34 5.40
N TYR A 38 3.56 -14.49 4.56
CA TYR A 38 3.39 -14.74 3.12
C TYR A 38 3.79 -13.50 2.33
N ASN A 39 4.32 -13.70 1.14
CA ASN A 39 4.57 -12.61 0.22
C ASN A 39 3.31 -12.40 -0.64
N ILE A 40 2.92 -11.15 -0.78
CA ILE A 40 1.81 -10.72 -1.62
C ILE A 40 2.35 -9.72 -2.61
N SER A 41 2.05 -9.93 -3.88
CA SER A 41 2.34 -8.97 -4.94
C SER A 41 1.09 -8.61 -5.71
N LEU A 42 1.16 -7.46 -6.33
CA LEU A 42 0.18 -6.95 -7.26
C LEU A 42 0.94 -6.39 -8.45
N ASP A 43 0.62 -6.87 -9.64
CA ASP A 43 1.19 -6.39 -10.89
C ASP A 43 0.15 -6.40 -12.02
N GLU A 44 0.60 -6.28 -13.26
CA GLU A 44 -0.22 -6.30 -14.48
C GLU A 44 -1.05 -7.59 -14.61
N ASN A 45 -0.56 -8.72 -14.09
CA ASN A 45 -1.26 -10.01 -14.08
C ASN A 45 -2.25 -10.15 -12.92
N GLY A 46 -2.30 -9.16 -12.03
CA GLY A 46 -3.21 -9.13 -10.89
C GLY A 46 -2.53 -9.50 -9.58
N TRP A 47 -3.32 -10.03 -8.65
CA TRP A 47 -2.85 -10.41 -7.32
C TRP A 47 -2.09 -11.74 -7.34
N HIS A 48 -1.08 -11.84 -6.49
CA HIS A 48 -0.44 -13.10 -6.14
C HIS A 48 -0.21 -13.15 -4.63
N CYS A 49 -0.43 -14.31 -4.02
CA CYS A 49 -0.11 -14.56 -2.63
C CYS A 49 0.49 -15.95 -2.47
N THR A 50 1.59 -16.07 -1.73
CA THR A 50 2.28 -17.35 -1.53
C THR A 50 1.56 -18.31 -0.56
N CYS A 51 0.35 -17.96 -0.09
CA CYS A 51 -0.38 -18.82 0.84
C CYS A 51 -1.08 -19.99 0.12
N PRO A 52 -1.23 -21.17 0.77
CA PRO A 52 -1.87 -22.33 0.14
C PRO A 52 -3.30 -22.08 -0.35
N GLY A 53 -4.06 -21.25 0.37
CA GLY A 53 -5.43 -20.90 -0.01
C GLY A 53 -5.49 -20.18 -1.37
N PHE A 54 -4.57 -19.25 -1.61
CA PHE A 54 -4.49 -18.55 -2.89
C PHE A 54 -4.07 -19.49 -4.02
N HIS A 55 -3.12 -20.39 -3.80
CA HIS A 55 -2.75 -21.38 -4.81
C HIS A 55 -3.90 -22.33 -5.19
N SER A 56 -4.83 -22.58 -4.26
CA SER A 56 -5.97 -23.48 -4.47
C SER A 56 -7.17 -22.77 -5.10
N HIS A 57 -7.38 -21.50 -4.76
CA HIS A 57 -8.64 -20.79 -5.04
C HIS A 57 -8.47 -19.48 -5.82
N HIS A 58 -7.23 -19.01 -6.01
CA HIS A 58 -6.91 -17.69 -6.56
C HIS A 58 -7.52 -16.51 -5.78
N ILE A 59 -7.93 -16.74 -4.54
CA ILE A 59 -8.39 -15.74 -3.57
C ILE A 59 -8.07 -16.25 -2.16
N CYS A 60 -7.78 -15.34 -1.23
CA CYS A 60 -7.46 -15.68 0.14
C CYS A 60 -7.75 -14.51 1.09
N PRO A 61 -7.82 -14.75 2.41
CA PRO A 61 -8.08 -13.70 3.40
C PRO A 61 -7.08 -12.54 3.36
N HIS A 62 -5.84 -12.81 2.97
CA HIS A 62 -4.80 -11.78 2.92
C HIS A 62 -5.06 -10.77 1.79
N ILE A 63 -5.38 -11.25 0.58
CA ILE A 63 -5.75 -10.36 -0.53
C ILE A 63 -7.06 -9.62 -0.21
N MET A 64 -8.07 -10.33 0.30
CA MET A 64 -9.34 -9.71 0.69
C MET A 64 -9.14 -8.61 1.75
N SER A 65 -8.18 -8.78 2.66
CA SER A 65 -7.81 -7.76 3.64
C SER A 65 -7.21 -6.51 2.98
N LEU A 66 -6.30 -6.68 2.01
CA LEU A 66 -5.72 -5.58 1.24
C LEU A 66 -6.74 -4.88 0.35
N GLU A 67 -7.63 -5.63 -0.31
CA GLU A 67 -8.72 -5.06 -1.11
C GLU A 67 -9.68 -4.23 -0.25
N ARG A 68 -9.94 -4.67 0.98
CA ARG A 68 -10.74 -3.90 1.94
C ARG A 68 -10.03 -2.62 2.39
N LEU A 69 -8.77 -2.74 2.82
CA LEU A 69 -7.96 -1.62 3.32
C LEU A 69 -7.73 -0.54 2.26
N PHE A 70 -7.43 -0.98 1.04
CA PHE A 70 -6.98 -0.10 -0.04
C PHE A 70 -8.02 0.04 -1.15
N SER A 71 -9.30 -0.22 -0.86
CA SER A 71 -10.41 -0.16 -1.84
C SER A 71 -10.44 1.13 -2.66
N LYS A 72 -10.13 2.28 -2.06
CA LYS A 72 -10.06 3.59 -2.76
C LYS A 72 -8.78 3.80 -3.58
N MET A 73 -7.75 2.99 -3.37
CA MET A 73 -6.42 3.12 -3.96
C MET A 73 -6.10 2.02 -4.98
N LEU A 74 -7.08 1.18 -5.32
CA LEU A 74 -6.94 0.09 -6.29
C LEU A 74 -7.80 0.40 -7.52
N LYS A 75 -7.22 0.29 -8.72
CA LYS A 75 -7.94 0.39 -10.01
C LYS A 75 -8.43 -0.98 -10.50
N ARG A 76 -8.92 -1.82 -9.60
CA ARG A 76 -9.48 -3.13 -9.95
C ARG A 76 -10.58 -3.49 -8.98
N ASP A 77 -11.57 -4.23 -9.50
CA ASP A 77 -12.61 -4.80 -8.66
C ASP A 77 -12.02 -5.89 -7.74
N PRO A 78 -12.60 -6.11 -6.56
CA PRO A 78 -12.23 -7.22 -5.70
C PRO A 78 -12.32 -8.56 -6.43
N LEU A 79 -11.41 -9.47 -6.12
CA LEU A 79 -11.46 -10.83 -6.67
C LEU A 79 -12.76 -11.54 -6.25
N PRO A 80 -13.38 -12.31 -7.16
CA PRO A 80 -14.58 -13.06 -6.84
C PRO A 80 -14.28 -14.23 -5.90
N TYR A 81 -15.28 -14.65 -5.13
CA TYR A 81 -15.18 -15.90 -4.36
C TYR A 81 -15.08 -17.12 -5.27
N ALA A 82 -14.31 -18.10 -4.83
CA ALA A 82 -14.09 -19.33 -5.57
C ALA A 82 -14.93 -20.49 -5.04
N HIS A 83 -15.24 -21.45 -5.91
CA HIS A 83 -15.89 -22.69 -5.50
C HIS A 83 -14.99 -23.50 -4.54
N GLY A 84 -15.57 -24.02 -3.47
CA GLY A 84 -14.85 -24.81 -2.45
C GLY A 84 -14.06 -23.97 -1.44
N GLN A 85 -14.07 -22.64 -1.55
CA GLN A 85 -13.47 -21.75 -0.55
C GLN A 85 -14.28 -21.76 0.75
N ASN A 86 -13.60 -21.64 1.90
CA ASN A 86 -14.26 -21.39 3.18
C ASN A 86 -14.58 -19.88 3.34
N VAL A 87 -15.54 -19.39 2.55
CA VAL A 87 -15.84 -17.96 2.39
C VAL A 87 -16.10 -17.28 3.73
N VAL A 88 -16.89 -17.90 4.62
CA VAL A 88 -17.23 -17.29 5.92
C VAL A 88 -15.98 -17.04 6.76
N SER A 89 -15.15 -18.08 6.96
CA SER A 89 -13.92 -17.94 7.73
C SER A 89 -12.95 -16.95 7.07
N ASP A 90 -12.90 -16.94 5.74
CA ASP A 90 -12.00 -16.07 5.00
C ASP A 90 -12.39 -14.59 5.10
N VAL A 91 -13.69 -14.28 5.02
CA VAL A 91 -14.23 -12.93 5.22
C VAL A 91 -13.97 -12.44 6.64
N GLU A 92 -14.20 -13.28 7.64
CA GLU A 92 -13.94 -12.94 9.05
C GLU A 92 -12.46 -12.63 9.29
N LYS A 93 -11.56 -13.47 8.78
CA LYS A 93 -10.11 -13.24 8.84
C LYS A 93 -9.72 -11.96 8.12
N ALA A 94 -10.21 -11.74 6.91
CA ALA A 94 -9.92 -10.55 6.13
C ALA A 94 -10.35 -9.26 6.85
N ALA A 95 -11.54 -9.27 7.47
CA ALA A 95 -12.04 -8.16 8.27
C ALA A 95 -11.14 -7.90 9.49
N ARG A 96 -10.77 -8.94 10.24
CA ARG A 96 -9.86 -8.83 11.38
C ARG A 96 -8.49 -8.30 10.96
N TYR A 97 -7.87 -8.88 9.94
CA TYR A 97 -6.55 -8.46 9.49
C TYR A 97 -6.53 -7.03 8.96
N ALA A 98 -7.64 -6.55 8.39
CA ALA A 98 -7.76 -5.16 7.97
C ALA A 98 -7.74 -4.18 9.16
N HIS A 99 -8.07 -4.62 10.38
CA HIS A 99 -7.92 -3.82 11.59
C HIS A 99 -6.53 -3.94 12.24
N GLU A 100 -5.77 -4.99 11.91
CA GLU A 100 -4.45 -5.31 12.47
C GLU A 100 -3.35 -4.96 11.45
N THR A 101 -3.22 -3.66 11.14
CA THR A 101 -2.34 -3.18 10.05
C THR A 101 -0.85 -3.45 10.30
N ASP A 102 -0.44 -3.75 11.53
CA ASP A 102 0.91 -4.19 11.89
C ASP A 102 1.29 -5.55 11.27
N ARG A 103 0.32 -6.29 10.74
CA ARG A 103 0.57 -7.51 9.96
C ARG A 103 1.11 -7.25 8.55
N ILE A 104 0.99 -6.01 8.07
CA ILE A 104 1.22 -5.65 6.68
C ILE A 104 2.52 -4.86 6.63
N ARG A 105 3.51 -5.38 5.92
CA ARG A 105 4.79 -4.70 5.70
C ARG A 105 5.04 -4.54 4.22
N PHE A 106 4.97 -3.31 3.72
CA PHE A 106 5.41 -2.98 2.38
C PHE A 106 6.91 -3.22 2.25
N ILE A 107 7.30 -3.87 1.15
CA ILE A 107 8.70 -4.05 0.74
C ILE A 107 9.01 -3.02 -0.34
N THR A 108 8.20 -3.01 -1.40
CA THR A 108 8.25 -2.01 -2.47
C THR A 108 6.85 -1.69 -2.95
N PHE A 109 6.66 -0.52 -3.53
CA PHE A 109 5.46 -0.20 -4.29
C PHE A 109 5.69 0.94 -5.27
N ASP A 110 4.75 1.03 -6.21
CA ASP A 110 4.66 2.02 -7.25
C ASP A 110 3.24 2.58 -7.26
N VAL A 111 3.12 3.91 -7.14
CA VAL A 111 1.83 4.58 -7.23
C VAL A 111 1.83 5.72 -8.24
N VAL A 112 0.67 5.90 -8.88
CA VAL A 112 0.30 7.21 -9.45
C VAL A 112 -0.37 8.03 -8.36
N PHE A 113 0.12 9.26 -8.18
CA PHE A 113 -0.41 10.23 -7.23
C PHE A 113 -1.00 11.43 -7.99
N LYS A 114 -2.32 11.60 -7.93
CA LYS A 114 -3.01 12.73 -8.50
C LYS A 114 -2.78 14.01 -7.69
N GLY A 115 -1.84 14.83 -8.16
CA GLY A 115 -1.60 16.16 -7.63
C GLY A 115 -2.72 17.14 -7.98
N ASN A 116 -2.51 18.43 -7.68
CA ASN A 116 -3.48 19.48 -8.05
C ASN A 116 -3.46 19.79 -9.55
N ASN A 117 -2.28 19.71 -10.17
CA ASN A 117 -2.06 20.16 -11.56
C ASN A 117 -1.73 19.00 -12.50
N SER A 118 -1.09 17.96 -11.96
CA SER A 118 -0.55 16.83 -12.72
C SER A 118 -0.49 15.60 -11.83
N ASP A 119 -0.47 14.44 -12.46
CA ASP A 119 -0.18 13.17 -11.81
C ASP A 119 1.34 13.02 -11.61
N HIS A 120 1.72 12.34 -10.54
CA HIS A 120 3.11 12.12 -10.14
C HIS A 120 3.35 10.66 -9.86
N HIS A 121 4.41 10.12 -10.44
CA HIS A 121 4.89 8.80 -10.13
C HIS A 121 5.67 8.84 -8.80
N THR A 122 5.22 8.06 -7.82
CA THR A 122 5.86 7.97 -6.50
C THR A 122 6.14 6.52 -6.16
N VAL A 123 7.38 6.23 -5.80
CA VAL A 123 7.89 4.87 -5.63
C VAL A 123 8.51 4.73 -4.25
N LEU A 124 8.28 3.59 -3.61
CA LEU A 124 9.13 3.08 -2.55
C LEU A 124 9.88 1.87 -3.11
N GLY A 125 11.17 2.04 -3.38
CA GLY A 125 12.07 0.98 -3.82
C GLY A 125 12.91 0.43 -2.67
N HIS A 126 13.83 -0.49 -2.99
CA HIS A 126 14.78 -1.02 -2.01
C HIS A 126 15.75 0.06 -1.49
N ASP A 127 16.07 1.06 -2.33
CA ASP A 127 16.97 2.17 -1.99
C ASP A 127 16.24 3.36 -1.33
N GLY A 128 14.93 3.22 -1.08
CA GLY A 128 14.10 4.25 -0.45
C GLY A 128 13.10 4.90 -1.40
N TRP A 129 12.66 6.10 -1.04
CA TRP A 129 11.64 6.84 -1.77
C TRP A 129 12.19 7.47 -3.06
N ASP A 130 11.35 7.51 -4.09
CA ASP A 130 11.49 8.44 -5.23
C ASP A 130 10.14 9.06 -5.60
N CYS A 131 10.19 10.28 -6.12
CA CYS A 131 9.05 10.94 -6.73
C CYS A 131 9.52 11.82 -7.89
N ASP A 132 8.79 11.80 -9.00
CA ASP A 132 9.13 12.58 -10.20
C ASP A 132 8.95 14.11 -10.04
N CYS A 133 8.30 14.56 -8.96
CA CYS A 133 8.01 15.97 -8.74
C CYS A 133 9.26 16.79 -8.40
N SER A 134 9.25 18.08 -8.77
CA SER A 134 10.37 19.00 -8.57
C SER A 134 10.77 19.21 -7.10
N ASP A 135 9.82 19.10 -6.17
CA ASP A 135 10.11 19.21 -4.74
C ASP A 135 10.95 18.05 -4.23
N PHE A 136 10.67 16.84 -4.71
CA PHE A 136 11.44 15.66 -4.35
C PHE A 136 12.85 15.72 -4.94
N LYS A 137 12.98 16.08 -6.22
CA LYS A 137 14.31 16.22 -6.85
C LYS A 137 15.19 17.29 -6.20
N ARG A 138 14.58 18.30 -5.56
CA ARG A 138 15.32 19.36 -4.85
C ARG A 138 15.71 18.98 -3.42
N SER A 139 14.91 18.17 -2.73
CA SER A 139 15.05 18.01 -1.27
C SER A 139 14.91 16.58 -0.77
N ALA A 140 14.70 15.59 -1.64
CA ALA A 140 14.41 14.19 -1.31
C ALA A 140 13.18 13.98 -0.40
N TYR A 141 12.27 14.97 -0.35
CA TYR A 141 10.94 14.84 0.27
C TYR A 141 9.95 15.78 -0.40
N CYS A 142 8.69 15.35 -0.49
CA CYS A 142 7.60 16.13 -1.07
C CYS A 142 6.28 15.82 -0.35
N SER A 143 5.20 16.53 -0.70
CA SER A 143 3.89 16.27 -0.12
C SER A 143 3.37 14.86 -0.40
N HIS A 144 3.79 14.23 -1.51
CA HIS A 144 3.32 12.90 -1.91
C HIS A 144 3.91 11.80 -1.02
N THR A 145 5.23 11.80 -0.82
CA THR A 145 5.90 10.82 0.06
C THR A 145 5.44 10.98 1.51
N ILE A 146 5.33 12.23 2.01
CA ILE A 146 4.82 12.49 3.37
C ILE A 146 3.36 12.05 3.53
N ALA A 147 2.52 12.19 2.50
CA ALA A 147 1.14 11.71 2.55
C ALA A 147 1.08 10.17 2.62
N LEU A 148 1.87 9.48 1.80
CA LEU A 148 1.98 8.02 1.83
C LEU A 148 2.55 7.52 3.16
N GLU A 149 3.54 8.20 3.74
CA GLU A 149 4.05 7.90 5.10
C GLU A 149 2.96 8.00 6.17
N ARG A 150 2.02 8.94 6.02
CA ARG A 150 0.89 9.09 6.93
C ARG A 150 -0.15 8.00 6.74
N ILE A 151 -0.54 7.71 5.49
CA ILE A 151 -1.53 6.68 5.16
C ILE A 151 -1.03 5.29 5.56
N LEU A 152 0.22 4.99 5.23
CA LEU A 152 0.87 3.69 5.43
C LEU A 152 1.63 3.62 6.76
N LYS A 153 1.26 4.46 7.73
CA LYS A 153 1.88 4.48 9.04
C LYS A 153 1.86 3.08 9.66
N ASN A 154 3.02 2.65 10.18
CA ASN A 154 3.29 1.32 10.73
C ASN A 154 3.31 0.16 9.70
N MET A 155 3.02 0.42 8.43
CA MET A 155 3.10 -0.58 7.35
C MET A 155 4.36 -0.43 6.49
N LEU A 156 5.08 0.69 6.59
CA LEU A 156 6.33 0.92 5.87
C LEU A 156 7.50 0.16 6.49
N PRO A 157 8.56 -0.15 5.72
CA PRO A 157 9.80 -0.65 6.28
C PRO A 157 10.26 0.25 7.42
N GLN A 158 10.57 -0.34 8.58
CA GLN A 158 11.35 0.40 9.55
C GLN A 158 12.71 0.61 8.92
N LEU A 159 13.04 1.86 8.57
CA LEU A 159 14.40 2.23 8.21
C LEU A 159 15.28 1.70 9.35
N ALA A 160 16.12 0.71 9.05
CA ALA A 160 17.12 0.26 10.01
C ALA A 160 17.91 1.52 10.38
N GLY A 161 17.70 2.00 11.60
CA GLY A 161 18.41 3.15 12.11
C GLY A 161 19.89 2.87 11.95
N GLY A 162 20.58 3.74 11.20
CA GLY A 162 22.03 3.80 11.23
C GLY A 162 22.46 3.84 12.68
N SER A 163 23.21 2.81 13.08
CA SER A 163 23.99 2.82 14.32
C SER A 163 25.27 3.60 14.08
#